data_AF-A0A1U7EEG1-F1
#
_entry.id   AF-A0A1U7EEG1-F1
#
_cell.length_a   1.000
_cell.length_b   1.000
_cell.length_c   1.000
_cell.angle_alpha   90.00
_cell.angle_beta   90.00
_cell.angle_gamma   90.00
#
_symmetry.space_group_name_H-M   'P 1'
#
loop_
_entity.id
_entity.type
_entity.pdbx_description
1 polymer ?
#
loop_
_entity_poly.entity_id
_entity_poly.type
_entity_poly.pdbx_seq_one_letter_code
_entity_poly.pdbx_strand_id
1 'polypeptide(L)' 'MIYIPVGVTETHGALPVDAETVLAEAMALKMAEVSDGLVLHNLPYFFAGGTPTGRGTLHLNWCL' A
#
# COMPACT_ATOMS: atom_id res chain seq x y z
N MET A 1 -16.79 1.72 -10.92
CA MET A 1 -16.28 1.71 -9.52
C MET A 1 -14.90 2.38 -9.52
N ILE A 2 -14.51 3.09 -8.45
CA ILE A 2 -13.14 3.63 -8.33
C ILE A 2 -12.41 2.85 -7.25
N TYR A 3 -11.22 2.35 -7.56
CA TYR A 3 -10.34 1.65 -6.64
C TYR A 3 -9.14 2.53 -6.33
N ILE A 4 -8.88 2.72 -5.03
CA ILE A 4 -7.70 3.42 -4.54
C ILE A 4 -6.85 2.38 -3.82
N PRO A 5 -5.77 1.88 -4.44
CA PRO A 5 -4.87 0.97 -3.78
C PRO A 5 -4.11 1.72 -2.68
N VAL A 6 -4.27 1.24 -1.45
CA VAL A 6 -3.56 1.76 -0.27
C VAL A 6 -2.65 0.65 0.23
N GLY A 7 -1.36 0.95 0.28
CA GLY A 7 -0.35 0.07 0.85
C GLY A 7 0.44 0.80 1.93
N VAL A 8 1.43 0.11 2.47
CA VAL A 8 2.43 0.70 3.35
C VAL A 8 3.81 0.38 2.84
N THR A 9 4.76 1.23 3.23
CA THR A 9 6.19 1.00 3.04
C THR A 9 6.73 0.53 4.38
N GLU A 10 6.67 -0.77 4.64
CA GLU A 10 6.90 -1.37 5.95
C GLU A 10 7.88 -2.54 5.85
N THR A 11 8.73 -2.72 6.87
CA THR A 11 9.65 -3.86 6.92
C THR A 11 8.91 -5.17 7.16
N HIS A 12 9.06 -6.12 6.22
CA HIS A 12 8.42 -7.45 6.24
C HIS A 12 9.44 -8.58 6.34
N GLY A 13 10.39 -8.47 7.26
CA GLY A 13 11.46 -9.45 7.44
C GLY A 13 12.33 -9.61 6.18
N ALA A 14 12.17 -10.72 5.46
CA ALA A 14 12.91 -11.00 4.23
C ALA A 14 12.23 -10.46 2.95
N LEU A 15 11.01 -9.95 3.05
CA LEU A 15 10.28 -9.40 1.90
C LEU A 15 10.68 -7.95 1.63
N PRO A 16 10.52 -7.47 0.37
CA PRO A 16 10.69 -6.07 0.03
C PRO A 16 9.81 -5.14 0.88
N VAL A 17 10.30 -3.93 1.15
CA VAL A 17 9.60 -2.93 1.98
C VAL A 17 8.31 -2.42 1.35
N ASP A 18 8.15 -2.57 0.04
CA ASP A 18 6.98 -2.18 -0.75
C ASP A 18 6.03 -3.35 -1.05
N ALA A 19 6.23 -4.52 -0.41
CA ALA A 19 5.45 -5.73 -0.71
C ALA A 19 3.93 -5.50 -0.60
N GLU A 20 3.45 -4.82 0.44
CA GLU A 20 2.03 -4.51 0.61
C GLU A 20 1.52 -3.49 -0.41
N THR A 21 2.39 -2.56 -0.80
CA THR A 21 2.11 -1.55 -1.84
C THR A 21 1.87 -2.21 -3.20
N VAL A 22 2.75 -3.15 -3.59
CA VAL A 22 2.62 -3.91 -4.84
C VAL A 22 1.41 -4.83 -4.81
N LEU A 23 1.16 -5.50 -3.67
CA LEU A 23 0.02 -6.40 -3.52
C LEU A 23 -1.32 -5.64 -3.65
N ALA A 24 -1.46 -4.51 -2.97
CA ALA A 24 -2.68 -3.71 -3.00
C ALA A 24 -3.01 -3.22 -4.42
N GLU A 25 -2.01 -2.80 -5.18
CA GLU A 25 -2.17 -2.35 -6.56
C GLU A 25 -2.57 -3.50 -7.50
N ALA A 26 -1.92 -4.66 -7.38
CA ALA A 26 -2.27 -5.85 -8.15
C ALA A 26 -3.72 -6.29 -7.88
N MET A 27 -4.15 -6.26 -6.61
CA MET A 27 -5.54 -6.57 -6.24
C MET A 27 -6.53 -5.55 -6.79
N ALA A 28 -6.22 -4.25 -6.72
CA ALA A 28 -7.05 -3.19 -7.28
C ALA A 28 -7.23 -3.35 -8.79
N LEU A 29 -6.17 -3.67 -9.52
CA LEU A 29 -6.22 -3.94 -10.97
C LEU A 29 -7.14 -5.12 -11.28
N LYS A 30 -7.03 -6.23 -10.53
CA LYS A 30 -7.89 -7.41 -10.74
C LYS A 30 -9.36 -7.13 -10.43
N MET A 31 -9.64 -6.32 -9.41
CA MET A 31 -11.02 -5.89 -9.12
C MET A 31 -11.56 -4.94 -10.19
N ALA A 32 -10.74 -4.03 -10.70
CA ALA A 32 -11.10 -3.13 -11.78
C ALA A 32 -11.40 -3.87 -13.10
N GLU A 33 -10.61 -4.88 -13.44
CA GLU A 33 -10.83 -5.74 -14.62
C GLU A 33 -12.21 -6.41 -14.61
N VAL A 34 -12.67 -6.90 -13.45
CA VAL A 34 -13.96 -7.61 -13.33
C VAL A 34 -15.15 -6.65 -13.26
N SER A 35 -14.94 -5.46 -12.71
CA SER A 35 -16.01 -4.49 -12.42
C SER A 35 -16.18 -3.39 -13.46
N ASP A 36 -15.37 -3.39 -14.53
CA ASP A 36 -15.21 -2.26 -15.45
C ASP A 36 -14.93 -0.95 -14.68
N GLY A 37 -13.98 -1.06 -13.75
CA GLY A 37 -13.61 0.00 -12.80
C GLY A 37 -12.35 0.77 -13.19
N LEU A 38 -12.14 1.91 -12.54
CA LEU A 38 -10.93 2.72 -12.67
C LEU A 38 -10.04 2.56 -11.43
N VAL A 39 -8.73 2.41 -11.63
CA VAL A 39 -7.73 2.36 -10.56
C VAL A 39 -6.97 3.70 -10.52
N LEU A 40 -6.89 4.30 -9.33
CA LEU A 40 -6.07 5.50 -9.10
C LEU A 40 -4.64 5.12 -8.69
N HIS A 41 -3.74 6.11 -8.76
CA HIS A 41 -2.35 5.89 -8.35
C HIS A 41 -2.26 5.49 -6.87
N ASN A 42 -1.30 4.63 -6.61
CA ASN A 42 -0.98 4.06 -5.32
C ASN A 42 -0.70 5.12 -4.25
N LEU A 43 -1.18 4.87 -3.03
CA LEU A 43 -0.78 5.58 -1.82
C LEU A 43 0.13 4.69 -0.95
N PRO A 44 1.46 4.78 -1.09
CA PRO A 44 2.41 3.84 -0.48
C PRO A 44 2.85 4.22 0.95
N TYR A 45 2.59 5.47 1.37
CA TYR A 45 3.00 5.98 2.67
C TYR A 45 1.79 6.13 3.57
N PHE A 46 1.43 5.06 4.27
CA PHE A 46 0.35 5.03 5.25
C PHE A 46 0.87 4.60 6.63
N PHE A 47 -0.02 4.52 7.62
CA PHE A 47 0.32 4.09 8.97
C PHE A 47 0.98 2.70 8.98
N ALA A 48 2.28 2.64 9.30
CA ALA A 48 2.99 1.38 9.55
C ALA A 48 2.52 0.77 10.87
N GLY A 49 2.10 -0.49 10.85
CA GLY A 49 1.41 -1.12 11.96
C GLY A 49 2.33 -1.45 13.13
N GLY A 50 3.31 -2.33 12.88
CA GLY A 50 4.14 -2.93 13.93
C GLY A 50 5.61 -2.55 13.85
N THR A 51 6.07 -2.00 12.74
CA THR A 51 7.49 -1.71 12.51
C THR A 51 7.79 -0.23 12.22
N PRO A 52 7.20 0.75 12.94
CA PRO A 52 7.48 2.17 12.71
C PRO A 52 8.96 2.55 12.96
N THR A 53 9.67 1.75 13.76
CA THR A 53 11.12 1.89 14.01
C THR A 53 11.97 0.99 13.12
N GLY A 54 11.34 0.23 12.22
CA GLY A 54 12.00 -0.66 11.26
C GLY A 54 12.84 0.12 10.26
N ARG A 55 14.04 -0.38 9.95
CA ARG A 55 14.93 0.30 9.00
C ARG A 55 14.33 0.24 7.59
N GLY A 56 14.04 1.41 7.04
CA GLY A 56 13.42 1.55 5.71
C GLY A 56 11.89 1.59 5.74
N THR A 57 11.26 1.39 6.91
CA THR A 57 9.84 1.70 7.08
C THR A 57 9.64 3.21 6.97
N LEU A 58 8.70 3.60 6.11
CA LEU A 58 8.28 4.99 5.92
C LEU A 58 6.78 5.07 6.16
N HIS A 59 6.38 5.87 7.14
CA HIS A 59 4.98 6.10 7.45
C HIS A 59 4.71 7.59 7.62
N LEU A 60 3.50 8.01 7.25
CA LEU A 60 3.01 9.34 7.58
C LEU A 60 2.43 9.29 8.99
N ASN A 61 2.78 10.29 9.80
CA ASN A 61 2.08 10.55 11.04
C ASN A 61 0.73 11.22 10.73
N TRP A 62 -0.29 10.90 11.51
CA TRP A 62 -1.50 11.70 11.52
C TRP A 62 -1.17 13.02 12.22
N CYS A 63 -0.89 14.08 11.44
CA CYS A 63 -0.85 15.45 11.94
C CYS A 63 -2.19 16.11 11.62
N LEU A 64 -3.07 16.15 12.63
CA LEU A 64 -3.97 17.27 12.88
C LEU A 64 -3.26 18.23 13.83
#